data_AF-K1RHU6-F1
#
_entry.id   AF-K1RHU6-F1
#
_cell.length_a   1.000
_cell.length_b   1.000
_cell.length_c   1.000
_cell.angle_alpha   90.00
_cell.angle_beta   90.00
_cell.angle_gamma   90.00
#
_symmetry.space_group_name_H-M   'P 1'
#
loop_
_entity.id
_entity.type
_entity.pdbx_description
1 polymer ?
#
loop_
_entity_poly.entity_id
_entity_poly.type
_entity_poly.pdbx_seq_one_letter_code
_entity_poly.pdbx_strand_id
1 'polypeptide(L)'
;TIASALNNTLGQQAEVLPVTTMFVLGNLEDVAYYKDLAAKFNPLLSQVALKRQLAKEGVRLQRANFLPQVAAMGGASFYNYQVTKIMPRWAVGVGVNLKIFDGLNREYKYSAAKQTVKQVEVLEMKAGKDIAVLIEKLYNQMNNYANQMKSIDASLAFAEEYLKAKNAAF
;
A
#
# COMPACT_ATOMS: atom_id res chain seq x y z
N THR A 1 -1.22 28.28 14.46
CA THR A 1 -1.66 28.94 13.20
C THR A 1 -1.29 28.06 12.02
N ILE A 2 -1.87 28.27 10.82
CA ILE A 2 -1.54 27.45 9.62
C ILE A 2 -0.04 27.49 9.32
N ALA A 3 0.60 28.66 9.50
CA ALA A 3 2.04 28.83 9.36
C ALA A 3 2.86 27.94 10.31
N SER A 4 2.44 27.78 11.58
CA SER A 4 3.16 26.93 12.53
C SER A 4 3.02 25.43 12.21
N ALA A 5 1.87 25.00 11.70
CA ALA A 5 1.66 23.61 11.26
C ALA A 5 2.47 23.29 9.99
N LEU A 6 2.54 24.24 9.05
CA LEU A 6 3.33 24.12 7.84
C LEU A 6 4.84 24.07 8.15
N ASN A 7 5.32 24.97 8.99
CA ASN A 7 6.71 25.02 9.44
C ASN A 7 7.16 23.72 10.13
N ASN A 8 6.29 23.13 10.95
CA ASN A 8 6.55 21.82 11.55
C ASN A 8 6.62 20.69 10.52
N THR A 9 5.82 20.75 9.46
CA THR A 9 5.82 19.74 8.39
C THR A 9 7.04 19.88 7.48
N LEU A 10 7.45 21.12 7.20
CA LEU A 10 8.60 21.44 6.35
C LEU A 10 9.94 21.38 7.09
N GLY A 11 9.92 21.33 8.43
CA GLY A 11 11.13 21.38 9.26
C GLY A 11 11.87 22.71 9.17
N GLN A 12 11.17 23.80 8.81
CA GLN A 12 11.77 25.13 8.65
C GLN A 12 11.09 26.15 9.55
N GLN A 13 11.87 27.10 10.08
CA GLN A 13 11.38 28.26 10.81
C GLN A 13 11.48 29.48 9.89
N ALA A 14 10.61 29.54 8.88
CA ALA A 14 10.53 30.68 7.97
C ALA A 14 9.11 31.25 7.98
N GLU A 15 8.98 32.54 7.68
CA GLU A 15 7.68 33.17 7.47
C GLU A 15 7.17 32.79 6.07
N VAL A 16 6.32 31.76 6.01
CA VAL A 16 5.80 31.23 4.75
C VAL A 16 4.42 31.84 4.47
N LEU A 17 4.32 32.60 3.39
CA LEU A 17 3.06 33.14 2.89
C LEU A 17 2.54 32.28 1.73
N PRO A 18 1.28 31.83 1.75
CA PRO A 18 0.70 31.08 0.64
C PRO A 18 0.55 31.99 -0.58
N VAL A 19 1.13 31.57 -1.71
CA VAL A 19 1.14 32.35 -2.97
C VAL A 19 -0.12 32.10 -3.81
N THR A 20 -0.83 31.00 -3.55
CA THR A 20 -2.05 30.62 -4.26
C THR A 20 -3.29 31.20 -3.62
N THR A 21 -4.09 31.93 -4.41
CA THR A 21 -5.46 32.31 -4.06
C THR A 21 -6.35 31.08 -3.89
N MET A 22 -7.36 31.17 -3.04
CA MET A 22 -8.37 30.11 -2.93
C MET A 22 -9.05 29.90 -4.29
N PHE A 23 -9.13 28.65 -4.73
CA PHE A 23 -9.81 28.26 -5.96
C PHE A 23 -10.81 27.14 -5.67
N VAL A 24 -11.91 27.12 -6.43
CA VAL A 24 -12.90 26.05 -6.43
C VAL A 24 -12.85 25.37 -7.79
N LEU A 25 -12.80 24.04 -7.81
CA LEU A 25 -12.90 23.27 -9.04
C LEU A 25 -14.32 23.38 -9.59
N GLY A 26 -14.47 23.93 -10.80
CA GLY A 26 -15.77 24.21 -11.41
C GLY A 26 -16.52 22.98 -11.92
N ASN A 27 -15.79 21.99 -12.44
CA ASN A 27 -16.36 20.71 -12.91
C ASN A 27 -15.61 19.55 -12.24
N LEU A 28 -16.34 18.77 -11.46
CA LEU A 28 -15.88 17.52 -10.88
C LEU A 28 -16.40 16.38 -11.75
N GLU A 29 -15.54 15.41 -12.03
CA GLU A 29 -15.96 14.15 -12.65
C GLU A 29 -16.81 13.34 -11.67
N ASP A 30 -17.53 12.33 -12.17
CA ASP A 30 -18.34 11.47 -11.31
C ASP A 30 -17.48 10.70 -10.29
N VAL A 31 -18.07 10.34 -9.15
CA VAL A 31 -17.39 9.57 -8.10
C VAL A 31 -16.84 8.24 -8.63
N ALA A 32 -17.48 7.64 -9.63
CA ALA A 32 -17.00 6.41 -10.27
C ALA A 32 -15.61 6.60 -10.91
N TYR A 33 -15.36 7.75 -11.54
CA TYR A 33 -14.08 8.07 -12.15
C TYR A 33 -12.94 8.02 -11.11
N TYR A 34 -13.14 8.61 -9.94
CA TYR A 34 -12.15 8.60 -8.87
C TYR A 34 -11.98 7.23 -8.22
N LYS A 35 -13.05 6.44 -8.12
CA LYS A 35 -12.99 5.04 -7.64
C LYS A 35 -12.14 4.18 -8.59
N ASP A 36 -12.29 4.34 -9.89
CA ASP A 36 -11.49 3.61 -10.90
C ASP A 36 -10.02 4.03 -10.88
N LEU A 37 -9.72 5.32 -10.74
CA LEU A 37 -8.36 5.80 -10.57
C LEU A 37 -7.70 5.22 -9.33
N ALA A 38 -8.41 5.19 -8.20
CA ALA A 38 -7.89 4.61 -6.97
C ALA A 38 -7.66 3.09 -7.11
N ALA A 39 -8.56 2.36 -7.77
CA ALA A 39 -8.37 0.94 -8.02
C ALA A 39 -7.08 0.65 -8.81
N LYS A 40 -6.70 1.54 -9.74
CA LYS A 40 -5.50 1.40 -10.59
C LYS A 40 -4.22 1.90 -9.93
N PHE A 41 -4.28 3.01 -9.21
CA PHE A 41 -3.08 3.75 -8.78
C PHE A 41 -2.86 3.80 -7.28
N ASN A 42 -3.80 3.29 -6.46
CA ASN A 42 -3.63 3.34 -5.02
C ASN A 42 -2.52 2.37 -4.55
N PRO A 43 -1.45 2.87 -3.90
CA PRO A 43 -0.34 2.04 -3.45
C PRO A 43 -0.73 1.06 -2.34
N LEU A 44 -1.73 1.40 -1.51
CA LEU A 44 -2.23 0.49 -0.46
C LEU A 44 -2.94 -0.72 -1.09
N LEU A 45 -3.79 -0.52 -2.11
CA LEU A 45 -4.41 -1.63 -2.83
C LEU A 45 -3.37 -2.51 -3.51
N SER A 46 -2.38 -1.89 -4.16
CA SER A 46 -1.26 -2.60 -4.77
C SER A 46 -0.48 -3.42 -3.74
N GLN A 47 -0.21 -2.86 -2.56
CA GLN A 47 0.49 -3.55 -1.47
C GLN A 47 -0.31 -4.76 -0.95
N VAL A 48 -1.63 -4.64 -0.82
CA VAL A 48 -2.46 -5.75 -0.35
C VAL A 48 -2.56 -6.85 -1.40
N ALA A 49 -2.67 -6.50 -2.68
CA ALA A 49 -2.62 -7.47 -3.78
C ALA A 49 -1.30 -8.24 -3.81
N LEU A 50 -0.16 -7.56 -3.60
CA LEU A 50 1.15 -8.20 -3.49
C LEU A 50 1.24 -9.15 -2.28
N LYS A 51 0.69 -8.75 -1.12
CA LYS A 51 0.62 -9.62 0.06
C LYS A 51 -0.22 -10.88 -0.21
N ARG A 52 -1.31 -10.77 -0.98
CA ARG A 52 -2.11 -11.92 -1.39
C ARG A 52 -1.31 -12.88 -2.25
N GLN A 53 -0.59 -12.35 -3.25
CA GLN A 53 0.27 -13.17 -4.10
C GLN A 53 1.37 -13.87 -3.29
N LEU A 54 2.00 -13.16 -2.36
CA LEU A 54 3.00 -13.73 -1.45
C LEU A 54 2.42 -14.85 -0.58
N ALA A 55 1.21 -14.66 -0.03
CA ALA A 55 0.54 -15.69 0.75
C ALA A 55 0.23 -16.95 -0.09
N LYS A 56 -0.20 -16.78 -1.35
CA LYS A 56 -0.45 -17.90 -2.28
C LYS A 56 0.84 -18.66 -2.61
N GLU A 57 1.94 -17.96 -2.87
CA GLU A 57 3.25 -18.59 -3.04
C GLU A 57 3.73 -19.27 -1.75
N GLY A 58 3.42 -18.72 -0.58
CA GLY A 58 3.66 -19.37 0.71
C GLY A 58 2.98 -20.73 0.83
N VAL A 59 1.72 -20.86 0.39
CA VAL A 59 1.01 -22.15 0.32
C VAL A 59 1.70 -23.10 -0.65
N ARG A 60 2.13 -22.61 -1.82
CA ARG A 60 2.85 -23.42 -2.81
C ARG A 60 4.18 -23.93 -2.27
N LEU A 61 4.90 -23.11 -1.52
CA LEU A 61 6.15 -23.49 -0.84
C LEU A 61 5.88 -24.59 0.20
N GLN A 62 4.82 -24.46 1.00
CA GLN A 62 4.44 -25.54 1.92
C GLN A 62 4.04 -26.83 1.20
N ARG A 63 3.41 -26.73 0.02
CA ARG A 63 3.14 -27.90 -0.84
C ARG A 63 4.43 -28.52 -1.39
N ALA A 64 5.46 -27.73 -1.68
CA ALA A 64 6.76 -28.24 -2.15
C ALA A 64 7.48 -29.07 -1.08
N ASN A 65 7.23 -28.84 0.21
CA ASN A 65 7.76 -29.68 1.30
C ASN A 65 7.22 -31.13 1.28
N PHE A 66 6.22 -31.43 0.46
CA PHE A 66 5.76 -32.81 0.22
C PHE A 66 6.58 -33.54 -0.86
N LEU A 67 7.40 -32.82 -1.62
CA LEU A 67 8.20 -33.35 -2.73
C LEU A 67 9.63 -33.67 -2.27
N PRO A 68 10.31 -34.64 -2.92
CA PRO A 68 11.72 -34.89 -2.66
C PRO A 68 12.57 -33.69 -3.08
N GLN A 69 13.57 -33.35 -2.28
CA GLN A 69 14.56 -32.32 -2.60
C GLN A 69 15.77 -32.98 -3.24
N VAL A 70 16.16 -32.53 -4.42
CA VAL A 70 17.34 -33.01 -5.15
C VAL A 70 18.36 -31.88 -5.18
N ALA A 71 19.58 -32.15 -4.71
CA ALA A 71 20.68 -31.20 -4.70
C ALA A 71 21.94 -31.84 -5.28
N ALA A 72 22.66 -31.10 -6.14
CA ALA A 72 23.97 -31.47 -6.62
C ALA A 72 25.03 -30.62 -5.89
N MET A 73 26.10 -31.26 -5.43
CA MET A 73 27.21 -30.61 -4.74
C MET A 73 28.51 -30.96 -5.45
N GLY A 74 29.39 -29.98 -5.59
CA GLY A 74 30.72 -30.16 -6.18
C GLY A 74 31.73 -29.26 -5.48
N GLY A 75 32.91 -29.80 -5.20
CA GLY A 75 34.00 -29.06 -4.57
C GLY A 75 35.35 -29.48 -5.13
N ALA A 76 36.23 -28.51 -5.37
CA ALA A 76 37.60 -28.75 -5.80
C ALA A 76 38.55 -27.97 -4.88
N SER A 77 39.63 -28.63 -4.42
CA SER A 77 40.63 -28.01 -3.57
C SER A 77 41.92 -27.77 -4.37
N PHE A 78 42.37 -26.51 -4.39
CA PHE A 78 43.56 -26.05 -5.14
C PHE A 78 44.78 -25.76 -4.26
N TYR A 79 44.69 -25.97 -2.93
CA TYR A 79 45.79 -25.69 -2.01
C TYR A 79 46.67 -26.92 -1.77
N ASN A 80 47.98 -26.76 -1.98
CA ASN A 80 49.01 -27.71 -1.59
C ASN A 80 49.57 -27.33 -0.20
N TYR A 81 48.95 -27.83 0.87
CA TYR A 81 49.58 -27.80 2.18
C TYR A 81 49.36 -29.14 2.89
N GLN A 82 50.40 -29.97 2.90
CA GLN A 82 50.58 -31.16 3.76
C GLN A 82 49.39 -32.14 3.85
N VAL A 83 48.60 -32.32 2.80
CA VAL A 83 47.54 -33.34 2.78
C VAL A 83 48.10 -34.68 2.30
N THR A 84 47.99 -35.68 3.15
CA THR A 84 48.35 -37.09 2.92
C THR A 84 47.84 -37.59 1.56
N LYS A 85 48.61 -38.46 0.88
CA LYS A 85 48.42 -38.95 -0.50
C LYS A 85 47.09 -39.69 -0.82
N ILE A 86 46.12 -39.66 0.10
CA ILE A 86 44.91 -40.50 0.12
C ILE A 86 43.61 -39.67 -0.04
N MET A 87 43.65 -38.34 0.04
CA MET A 87 42.44 -37.50 -0.06
C MET A 87 42.19 -37.00 -1.50
N PRO A 88 40.99 -37.21 -2.09
CA PRO A 88 40.69 -36.80 -3.46
C PRO A 88 40.60 -35.28 -3.61
N ARG A 89 41.16 -34.74 -4.70
CA ARG A 89 41.29 -33.29 -4.98
C ARG A 89 40.00 -32.61 -5.44
N TRP A 90 39.05 -33.40 -5.92
CA TRP A 90 37.75 -32.95 -6.39
C TRP A 90 36.71 -34.02 -6.04
N ALA A 91 35.48 -33.58 -5.74
CA ALA A 91 34.36 -34.46 -5.48
C ALA A 91 33.09 -33.83 -6.06
N VAL A 92 32.26 -34.65 -6.69
CA VAL A 92 30.93 -34.29 -7.17
C VAL A 92 29.95 -35.35 -6.68
N GLY A 93 28.80 -34.92 -6.17
CA GLY A 93 27.76 -35.82 -5.67
C GLY A 93 26.37 -35.23 -5.90
N VAL A 94 25.38 -36.11 -6.00
CA VAL A 94 23.96 -35.75 -6.04
C VAL A 94 23.29 -36.41 -4.84
N GLY A 95 22.56 -35.62 -4.05
CA GLY A 95 21.78 -36.08 -2.91
C GLY A 95 20.29 -35.89 -3.14
N VAL A 96 19.50 -36.91 -2.79
CA VAL A 96 18.04 -36.81 -2.74
C VAL A 96 17.61 -36.95 -1.29
N ASN A 97 16.88 -35.96 -0.79
CA ASN A 97 16.32 -35.96 0.56
C ASN A 97 14.79 -35.98 0.49
N LEU A 98 14.17 -37.02 1.08
CA LEU A 98 12.71 -37.17 1.15
C LEU A 98 12.30 -37.51 2.59
N LYS A 99 11.51 -36.63 3.21
CA LYS A 99 10.90 -36.90 4.51
C LYS A 99 9.60 -37.70 4.33
N ILE A 100 9.63 -38.97 4.78
CA ILE A 100 8.50 -39.90 4.66
C ILE A 100 7.43 -39.63 5.74
N PHE A 101 7.85 -39.30 6.96
CA PHE A 101 6.94 -38.96 8.07
C PHE A 101 7.51 -37.80 8.89
N ASP A 102 6.66 -36.81 9.21
CA ASP A 102 7.02 -35.60 9.97
C ASP A 102 5.98 -35.29 11.06
N GLY A 103 5.31 -36.33 11.60
CA GLY A 103 4.36 -36.18 12.70
C GLY A 103 3.17 -35.26 12.40
N LEU A 104 2.62 -35.30 11.16
CA LEU A 104 1.55 -34.42 10.66
C LEU A 104 1.90 -32.92 10.57
N ASN A 105 3.10 -32.49 10.98
CA ASN A 105 3.54 -31.08 10.97
C ASN A 105 3.35 -30.40 9.61
N ARG A 106 3.56 -31.16 8.52
CA ARG A 106 3.42 -30.67 7.16
C ARG A 106 1.96 -30.33 6.79
N GLU A 107 1.01 -31.12 7.26
CA GLU A 107 -0.43 -30.87 7.05
C GLU A 107 -0.90 -29.66 7.86
N TYR A 108 -0.43 -29.53 9.10
CA TYR A 108 -0.70 -28.36 9.94
C TYR A 108 -0.18 -27.08 9.30
N LYS A 109 1.08 -27.06 8.82
CA LYS A 109 1.68 -25.89 8.15
C LYS A 109 0.95 -25.53 6.86
N TYR A 110 0.53 -26.53 6.08
CA TYR A 110 -0.25 -26.32 4.86
C TYR A 110 -1.62 -25.70 5.17
N SER A 111 -2.33 -26.25 6.16
CA SER A 111 -3.62 -25.74 6.61
C SER A 111 -3.52 -24.32 7.17
N ALA A 112 -2.48 -24.03 7.97
CA ALA A 112 -2.20 -22.70 8.48
C ALA A 112 -1.92 -21.70 7.33
N ALA A 113 -1.10 -22.07 6.36
CA ALA A 113 -0.82 -21.22 5.20
C ALA A 113 -2.09 -20.93 4.38
N LYS A 114 -2.97 -21.93 4.20
CA LYS A 114 -4.27 -21.75 3.54
C LYS A 114 -5.17 -20.77 4.31
N GLN A 115 -5.14 -20.81 5.63
CA GLN A 115 -5.86 -19.86 6.47
C GLN A 115 -5.29 -18.44 6.34
N THR A 116 -3.96 -18.30 6.27
CA THR A 116 -3.31 -17.00 5.99
C THR A 116 -3.74 -16.43 4.65
N VAL A 117 -3.85 -17.25 3.59
CA VAL A 117 -4.38 -16.79 2.29
C VAL A 117 -5.79 -16.23 2.44
N LYS A 118 -6.69 -16.97 3.11
CA LYS A 118 -8.06 -16.50 3.34
C LYS A 118 -8.10 -15.18 4.11
N GLN A 119 -7.27 -15.03 5.14
CA GLN A 119 -7.18 -13.79 5.90
C GLN A 119 -6.73 -12.61 5.02
N VAL A 120 -5.74 -12.82 4.16
CA VAL A 120 -5.26 -11.77 3.25
C VAL A 120 -6.29 -11.43 2.17
N GLU A 121 -7.06 -12.42 1.68
CA GLU A 121 -8.18 -12.17 0.76
C GLU A 121 -9.28 -11.31 1.41
N VAL A 122 -9.60 -11.56 2.69
CA VAL A 122 -10.53 -10.71 3.44
C VAL A 122 -9.98 -9.29 3.62
N LEU A 123 -8.68 -9.15 3.90
CA LEU A 123 -8.02 -7.85 4.02
C LEU A 123 -8.02 -7.08 2.68
N GLU A 124 -7.84 -7.75 1.55
CA GLU A 124 -7.94 -7.15 0.21
C GLU A 124 -9.33 -6.58 -0.05
N MET A 125 -10.38 -7.39 0.20
CA MET A 125 -11.76 -6.94 0.05
C MET A 125 -12.08 -5.77 0.97
N LYS A 126 -11.62 -5.84 2.23
CA LYS A 126 -11.82 -4.76 3.20
C LYS A 126 -11.13 -3.47 2.74
N ALA A 127 -9.86 -3.54 2.34
CA ALA A 127 -9.11 -2.38 1.86
C ALA A 127 -9.77 -1.73 0.63
N GLY A 128 -10.26 -2.56 -0.31
CA GLY A 128 -11.03 -2.08 -1.46
C GLY A 128 -12.28 -1.29 -1.04
N LYS A 129 -13.06 -1.83 -0.11
CA LYS A 129 -14.27 -1.18 0.40
C LYS A 129 -13.96 0.09 1.18
N ASP A 130 -12.98 0.06 2.08
CA ASP A 130 -12.60 1.21 2.91
C ASP A 130 -12.13 2.38 2.04
N ILE A 131 -11.36 2.10 0.98
CA ILE A 131 -10.90 3.12 0.03
C ILE A 131 -12.07 3.68 -0.79
N ALA A 132 -12.99 2.83 -1.26
CA ALA A 132 -14.16 3.28 -1.99
C ALA A 132 -15.05 4.21 -1.14
N VAL A 133 -15.25 3.88 0.13
CA VAL A 133 -15.99 4.71 1.10
C VAL A 133 -15.25 6.02 1.39
N LEU A 134 -13.93 5.98 1.53
CA LEU A 134 -13.12 7.18 1.74
C LEU A 134 -13.25 8.15 0.55
N ILE A 135 -13.17 7.64 -0.68
CA ILE A 135 -13.33 8.45 -1.90
C ILE A 135 -14.71 9.10 -1.94
N GLU A 136 -15.76 8.33 -1.62
CA GLU A 136 -17.12 8.85 -1.58
C GLU A 136 -17.30 9.93 -0.53
N LYS A 137 -16.72 9.75 0.66
CA LYS A 137 -16.70 10.77 1.70
C LYS A 137 -16.00 12.05 1.23
N LEU A 138 -14.80 11.94 0.65
CA LEU A 138 -14.03 13.08 0.16
C LEU A 138 -14.75 13.81 -0.98
N TYR A 139 -15.36 13.05 -1.89
CA TYR A 139 -16.18 13.59 -2.98
C TYR A 139 -17.37 14.39 -2.44
N ASN A 140 -18.11 13.84 -1.48
CA ASN A 140 -19.22 14.53 -0.84
C ASN A 140 -18.76 15.78 -0.08
N GLN A 141 -17.60 15.73 0.59
CA GLN A 141 -17.01 16.89 1.24
C GLN A 141 -16.65 17.99 0.23
N MET A 142 -16.05 17.66 -0.91
CA MET A 142 -15.75 18.63 -1.96
C MET A 142 -17.02 19.28 -2.50
N ASN A 143 -18.07 18.50 -2.80
CA ASN A 143 -19.36 19.03 -3.26
C ASN A 143 -20.00 19.96 -2.22
N ASN A 144 -19.94 19.59 -0.93
CA ASN A 144 -20.44 20.43 0.15
C ASN A 144 -19.66 21.75 0.24
N TYR A 145 -18.34 21.72 0.13
CA TYR A 145 -17.53 22.94 0.15
C TYR A 145 -17.76 23.82 -1.07
N ALA A 146 -17.94 23.23 -2.26
CA ALA A 146 -18.30 23.99 -3.47
C ALA A 146 -19.64 24.73 -3.29
N ASN A 147 -20.63 24.10 -2.66
CA ASN A 147 -21.91 24.73 -2.36
C ASN A 147 -21.80 25.80 -1.26
N GLN A 148 -21.00 25.55 -0.22
CA GLN A 148 -20.75 26.53 0.84
C GLN A 148 -20.04 27.78 0.32
N MET A 149 -19.07 27.63 -0.58
CA MET A 149 -18.35 28.77 -1.15
C MET A 149 -19.30 29.69 -1.93
N LYS A 150 -20.20 29.11 -2.75
CA LYS A 150 -21.24 29.89 -3.44
C LYS A 150 -22.12 30.70 -2.49
N SER A 151 -22.43 30.13 -1.32
CA SER A 151 -23.22 30.81 -0.28
C SER A 151 -22.43 31.94 0.40
N ILE A 152 -21.14 31.74 0.64
CA ILE A 152 -20.24 32.75 1.18
C ILE A 152 -20.11 33.93 0.20
N ASP A 153 -19.92 33.65 -1.09
CA ASP A 153 -19.81 34.69 -2.13
C ASP A 153 -21.09 35.54 -2.21
N ALA A 154 -22.27 34.89 -2.15
CA ALA A 154 -23.56 35.58 -2.12
C ALA A 154 -23.74 36.42 -0.84
N SER A 155 -23.30 35.90 0.31
CA SER A 155 -23.38 36.61 1.60
C SER A 155 -22.43 37.81 1.63
N LEU A 156 -21.24 37.68 1.04
CA LEU A 156 -20.28 38.76 0.89
C LEU A 156 -20.86 39.88 0.02
N ALA A 157 -21.39 39.53 -1.15
CA ALA A 157 -22.03 40.50 -2.04
C ALA A 157 -23.21 41.23 -1.38
N PHE A 158 -24.03 40.51 -0.61
CA PHE A 158 -25.10 41.10 0.18
C PHE A 158 -24.58 42.07 1.25
N ALA A 159 -23.54 41.68 2.00
CA ALA A 159 -22.95 42.52 3.04
C ALA A 159 -22.31 43.80 2.45
N GLU A 160 -21.64 43.70 1.30
CA GLU A 160 -21.07 44.84 0.59
C GLU A 160 -22.16 45.82 0.13
N GLU A 161 -23.25 45.30 -0.44
CA GLU A 161 -24.35 46.14 -0.93
C GLU A 161 -25.13 46.77 0.24
N TYR A 162 -25.30 46.04 1.35
CA TYR A 162 -25.85 46.57 2.58
C TYR A 162 -25.00 47.71 3.16
N LEU A 163 -23.66 47.57 3.14
CA LEU A 163 -22.74 48.60 3.60
C LEU A 163 -22.81 49.85 2.71
N LYS A 164 -22.91 49.70 1.38
CA LYS A 164 -23.14 50.83 0.46
C LYS A 164 -24.47 51.54 0.73
N ALA A 165 -25.56 50.79 0.87
CA ALA A 165 -26.88 51.34 1.15
C ALA A 165 -26.91 52.11 2.48
N LYS A 166 -26.24 51.58 3.52
CA LYS A 166 -26.03 52.28 4.80
C LYS A 166 -25.25 53.58 4.62
N ASN A 167 -24.11 53.55 3.92
CA ASN A 167 -23.28 54.73 3.70
C ASN A 167 -23.95 55.81 2.82
N ALA A 168 -24.93 55.45 1.99
CA ALA A 168 -25.68 56.41 1.19
C ALA A 168 -26.89 57.02 1.93
N ALA A 169 -27.34 56.39 3.02
CA ALA A 169 -28.49 56.81 3.81
C ALA A 169 -28.13 57.71 5.02
N PHE A 170 -26.84 57.86 5.32
CA PHE A 170 -26.28 58.78 6.31
C PHE A 170 -25.42 59.83 5.62
#